data_AF-A0A414G201-F1
#
_entry.id   AF-A0A414G201-F1
#
_cell.length_a   1.000
_cell.length_b   1.000
_cell.length_c   1.000
_cell.angle_alpha   90.00
_cell.angle_beta   90.00
_cell.angle_gamma   90.00
#
_symmetry.space_group_name_H-M   'P 1'
#
loop_
_entity.id
_entity.type
_entity.pdbx_description
1 polymer ?
#
loop_
_entity_poly.entity_id
_entity_poly.type
_entity_poly.pdbx_seq_one_letter_code
_entity_poly.pdbx_strand_id
1 'polypeptide(L)'
;MGDELATIKRILTYIHDKIRHDGQNGNPKGENNSINFAEACKDGSRGLNCRGLTTVLNECYLSMGIPSRVITCMPKTYINDCHVINAVYSFTLGKWLWIDPTNNAWVTDGQGNLLSVQEVRARLRSGQPVRVNEEANWNNEKKTTTEDYLYEYMAKNLFYLESWTRYGFNTESDRENLINYIFLQPTGCDSEERNPRNYSVNDDRYFWQAPQQAKN
;
A
#
# COMPACT_ATOMS: atom_id res chain seq x y z
N MET A 1 -26.71 -0.90 3.73
CA MET A 1 -25.28 -0.70 3.42
C MET A 1 -24.58 -2.02 3.69
N GLY A 2 -23.99 -2.64 2.67
CA GLY A 2 -23.15 -3.82 2.89
C GLY A 2 -21.97 -3.46 3.79
N ASP A 3 -21.44 -4.44 4.51
CA ASP A 3 -20.27 -4.28 5.38
C ASP A 3 -19.07 -3.75 4.54
N GLU A 4 -18.77 -2.44 4.70
CA GLU A 4 -17.68 -1.72 4.01
C GLU A 4 -16.35 -2.45 4.22
N LEU A 5 -16.08 -2.85 5.45
CA LEU A 5 -14.83 -3.51 5.83
C LEU A 5 -14.73 -4.89 5.17
N ALA A 6 -15.84 -5.63 5.11
CA ALA A 6 -15.88 -6.89 4.38
C ALA A 6 -15.70 -6.69 2.86
N THR A 7 -16.19 -5.59 2.29
CA THR A 7 -15.98 -5.26 0.88
C THR A 7 -14.50 -4.98 0.60
N ILE A 8 -13.84 -4.19 1.44
CA ILE A 8 -12.41 -3.93 1.35
C ILE A 8 -11.62 -5.25 1.36
N LYS A 9 -11.86 -6.09 2.37
CA LYS A 9 -11.17 -7.39 2.50
C LYS A 9 -11.42 -8.31 1.30
N ARG A 10 -12.66 -8.40 0.79
CA ARG A 10 -12.96 -9.25 -0.38
C ARG A 10 -12.25 -8.79 -1.65
N ILE A 11 -12.17 -7.48 -1.89
CA ILE A 11 -11.46 -6.95 -3.07
C ILE A 11 -9.96 -7.26 -2.95
N LEU A 12 -9.36 -7.03 -1.78
CA LEU A 12 -7.99 -7.42 -1.49
C LEU A 12 -7.74 -8.89 -1.82
N THR A 13 -8.52 -9.80 -1.21
CA THR A 13 -8.34 -11.25 -1.40
C THR A 13 -8.58 -11.66 -2.85
N TYR A 14 -9.57 -11.07 -3.52
CA TYR A 14 -9.80 -11.34 -4.94
C TYR A 14 -8.59 -10.99 -5.81
N ILE A 15 -7.98 -9.81 -5.62
CA ILE A 15 -6.81 -9.41 -6.41
C ILE A 15 -5.60 -10.29 -6.08
N HIS A 16 -5.37 -10.59 -4.79
CA HIS A 16 -4.31 -11.49 -4.35
C HIS A 16 -4.42 -12.88 -5.00
N ASP A 17 -5.63 -13.46 -5.04
CA ASP A 17 -5.86 -14.78 -5.62
C ASP A 17 -5.78 -14.80 -7.15
N LYS A 18 -6.09 -13.66 -7.80
CA LYS A 18 -6.10 -13.56 -9.26
C LYS A 18 -4.75 -13.23 -9.86
N ILE A 19 -3.90 -12.49 -9.15
CA ILE A 19 -2.61 -12.04 -9.68
C ILE A 19 -1.52 -12.43 -8.69
N ARG A 20 -0.62 -13.32 -9.14
CA ARG A 20 0.51 -13.77 -8.32
C ARG A 20 1.50 -12.64 -8.10
N HIS A 21 2.07 -12.60 -6.90
CA HIS A 21 3.26 -11.81 -6.63
C HIS A 21 4.50 -12.48 -7.24
N ASP A 22 5.30 -11.68 -7.95
CA ASP A 22 6.61 -12.02 -8.47
C ASP A 22 7.57 -10.85 -8.23
N GLY A 23 8.35 -10.94 -7.15
CA GLY A 23 9.35 -9.92 -6.80
C GLY A 23 10.69 -10.11 -7.49
N GLN A 24 10.89 -11.20 -8.24
CA GLN A 24 12.16 -11.47 -8.93
C GLN A 24 12.18 -10.84 -10.32
N ASN A 25 11.01 -10.58 -10.90
CA ASN A 25 10.86 -9.97 -12.22
C ASN A 25 10.24 -8.57 -12.14
N GLY A 26 10.59 -7.72 -13.11
CA GLY A 26 9.95 -6.43 -13.28
C GLY A 26 8.51 -6.55 -13.79
N ASN A 27 7.70 -5.51 -13.56
CA ASN A 27 6.34 -5.44 -14.09
C ASN A 27 6.31 -5.46 -15.64
N PRO A 28 5.18 -5.83 -16.25
CA PRO A 28 5.00 -5.78 -17.70
C PRO A 28 5.37 -4.42 -18.29
N LYS A 29 5.93 -4.42 -19.49
CA LYS A 29 6.17 -3.18 -20.25
C LYS A 29 4.83 -2.53 -20.63
N GLY A 30 4.87 -1.25 -20.97
CA GLY A 30 3.70 -0.47 -21.35
C GLY A 30 3.30 0.48 -20.23
N GLU A 31 2.00 0.70 -20.09
CA GLU A 31 1.45 1.61 -19.09
C GLU A 31 1.38 0.95 -17.70
N ASN A 32 1.62 1.75 -16.66
CA ASN A 32 1.55 1.32 -15.27
C ASN A 32 0.11 1.48 -14.75
N ASN A 33 -0.80 0.65 -15.25
CA ASN A 33 -2.21 0.64 -14.83
C ASN A 33 -2.77 -0.78 -14.68
N SER A 34 -3.93 -0.85 -14.04
CA SER A 34 -4.60 -2.11 -13.71
C SER A 34 -4.93 -2.97 -14.92
N ILE A 35 -5.31 -2.38 -16.05
CA ILE A 35 -5.70 -3.11 -17.26
C ILE A 35 -4.47 -3.79 -17.88
N ASN A 36 -3.40 -3.03 -18.14
CA ASN A 36 -2.17 -3.57 -18.72
C ASN A 36 -1.57 -4.68 -17.83
N PHE A 37 -1.53 -4.44 -16.52
CA PHE A 37 -1.01 -5.41 -15.57
C PHE A 37 -1.86 -6.66 -15.44
N ALA A 38 -3.19 -6.53 -15.33
CA ALA A 38 -4.09 -7.67 -15.23
C ALA A 38 -4.10 -8.52 -16.51
N GLU A 39 -4.10 -7.89 -17.69
CA GLU A 39 -4.09 -8.64 -18.95
C GLU A 39 -2.80 -9.44 -19.12
N ALA A 40 -1.65 -8.87 -18.72
CA ALA A 40 -0.36 -9.55 -18.78
C ALA A 40 -0.25 -10.76 -17.82
N CYS A 41 -1.07 -10.83 -16.77
CA CYS A 41 -1.07 -11.92 -15.79
C CYS A 41 -2.19 -12.96 -16.03
N LYS A 42 -3.08 -12.72 -16.99
CA LYS A 42 -4.34 -13.46 -17.18
C LYS A 42 -4.17 -14.92 -17.54
N ASP A 43 -3.09 -15.27 -18.24
CA ASP A 43 -2.76 -16.66 -18.60
C ASP A 43 -2.01 -17.41 -17.49
N GLY A 44 -1.69 -16.73 -16.38
CA GLY A 44 -0.96 -17.30 -15.25
C GLY A 44 0.55 -17.50 -15.48
N SER A 45 1.08 -17.11 -16.64
CA SER A 45 2.50 -17.30 -16.99
C SER A 45 3.45 -16.38 -16.23
N ARG A 46 2.93 -15.31 -15.62
CA ARG A 46 3.72 -14.33 -14.87
C ARG A 46 2.95 -13.68 -13.72
N GLY A 47 3.70 -13.11 -12.78
CA GLY A 47 3.18 -12.25 -11.72
C GLY A 47 3.58 -10.77 -11.89
N LEU A 48 3.26 -10.01 -10.85
CA LEU A 48 3.65 -8.61 -10.66
C LEU A 48 4.46 -8.46 -9.38
N ASN A 49 5.36 -7.47 -9.34
CA ASN A 49 6.01 -7.11 -8.08
C ASN A 49 5.03 -6.36 -7.15
N CYS A 50 5.48 -6.06 -5.92
CA CYS A 50 4.67 -5.36 -4.92
C CYS A 50 4.07 -4.03 -5.42
N ARG A 51 4.82 -3.23 -6.18
CA ARG A 51 4.33 -1.97 -6.81
C ARG A 51 3.22 -2.26 -7.81
N GLY A 52 3.39 -3.27 -8.66
CA GLY A 52 2.40 -3.64 -9.68
C GLY A 52 1.08 -4.09 -9.05
N LEU A 53 1.14 -5.03 -8.09
CA LEU A 53 -0.05 -5.48 -7.35
C LEU A 53 -0.77 -4.34 -6.63
N THR A 54 -0.01 -3.49 -5.96
CA THR A 54 -0.57 -2.33 -5.23
C THR A 54 -1.24 -1.35 -6.18
N THR A 55 -0.69 -1.13 -7.38
CA THR A 55 -1.31 -0.31 -8.42
C THR A 55 -2.62 -0.92 -8.93
N VAL A 56 -2.66 -2.23 -9.21
CA VAL A 56 -3.91 -2.91 -9.60
C VAL A 56 -4.97 -2.75 -8.51
N LEU A 57 -4.63 -3.12 -7.27
CA LEU A 57 -5.56 -3.04 -6.15
C LEU A 57 -6.03 -1.61 -5.89
N ASN A 58 -5.14 -0.63 -6.01
CA ASN A 58 -5.47 0.79 -5.87
C ASN A 58 -6.53 1.22 -6.88
N GLU A 59 -6.32 0.97 -8.17
CA GLU A 59 -7.27 1.37 -9.20
C GLU A 59 -8.60 0.61 -9.12
N CYS A 60 -8.59 -0.65 -8.66
CA CYS A 60 -9.81 -1.38 -8.34
C CYS A 60 -10.61 -0.75 -7.20
N TYR A 61 -9.96 -0.26 -6.14
CA TYR A 61 -10.67 0.48 -5.09
C TYR A 61 -11.24 1.79 -5.61
N LEU A 62 -10.44 2.56 -6.36
CA LEU A 62 -10.87 3.85 -6.91
C LEU A 62 -12.08 3.70 -7.84
N SER A 63 -12.12 2.66 -8.67
CA SER A 63 -13.26 2.40 -9.56
C SER A 63 -14.54 2.02 -8.82
N MET A 64 -14.42 1.51 -7.59
CA MET A 64 -15.53 1.20 -6.68
C MET A 64 -15.92 2.39 -5.79
N GLY A 65 -15.29 3.56 -5.96
CA GLY A 65 -15.53 4.74 -5.13
C GLY A 65 -14.91 4.65 -3.73
N ILE A 66 -13.98 3.71 -3.52
CA ILE A 66 -13.28 3.51 -2.24
C ILE A 66 -11.94 4.27 -2.32
N PRO A 67 -11.70 5.28 -1.46
CA PRO A 67 -10.44 6.01 -1.46
C PRO A 67 -9.27 5.08 -1.08
N SER A 68 -8.28 5.01 -1.96
CA SER A 68 -7.06 4.22 -1.74
C SER A 68 -5.84 5.03 -2.15
N ARG A 69 -4.73 4.78 -1.46
CA ARG A 69 -3.42 5.33 -1.76
C ARG A 69 -2.41 4.21 -1.92
N VAL A 70 -1.53 4.34 -2.91
CA VAL A 70 -0.27 3.59 -2.99
C VAL A 70 0.74 4.20 -2.02
N ILE A 71 1.31 3.37 -1.15
CA ILE A 71 2.33 3.76 -0.17
C ILE A 71 3.59 2.92 -0.38
N THR A 72 4.69 3.57 -0.77
CA THR A 72 6.01 2.94 -0.77
C THR A 72 6.61 3.06 0.63
N CYS A 73 6.85 1.93 1.27
CA CYS A 73 7.45 1.77 2.59
C CYS A 73 8.96 1.50 2.41
N MET A 74 9.80 2.41 2.90
CA MET A 74 11.25 2.36 2.70
C MET A 74 12.05 2.37 4.03
N PRO A 75 13.22 1.70 4.04
CA PRO A 75 14.13 1.68 5.17
C PRO A 75 14.96 2.96 5.31
N LYS A 76 15.58 3.14 6.50
CA LYS A 76 16.46 4.28 6.78
C LYS A 76 17.65 4.35 5.84
N THR A 77 18.30 3.21 5.65
CA THR A 77 19.42 3.04 4.72
C THR A 77 18.87 2.36 3.49
N TYR A 78 19.20 2.88 2.30
CA TYR A 78 18.83 2.25 1.03
C TYR A 78 19.57 0.91 0.89
N ILE A 79 18.97 -0.11 1.47
CA ILE A 79 19.18 -1.51 1.14
C ILE A 79 18.18 -1.74 0.00
N ASN A 80 18.53 -2.43 -1.09
CA ASN A 80 17.71 -2.65 -2.31
C ASN A 80 16.39 -3.42 -2.05
N ASP A 81 15.61 -3.02 -1.07
CA ASP A 81 14.46 -3.69 -0.50
C ASP A 81 13.53 -2.61 0.07
N CYS A 82 12.41 -2.44 -0.60
CA CYS A 82 11.28 -1.63 -0.16
C CYS A 82 10.01 -2.44 -0.39
N HIS A 83 8.94 -2.09 0.31
CA HIS A 83 7.66 -2.75 0.12
C HIS A 83 6.59 -1.73 -0.25
N VAL A 84 5.65 -2.10 -1.10
CA VAL A 84 4.57 -1.20 -1.52
C VAL A 84 3.25 -1.81 -1.07
N ILE A 85 2.42 -1.02 -0.39
CA ILE A 85 1.11 -1.41 0.15
C ILE A 85 0.05 -0.37 -0.19
N ASN A 86 -1.22 -0.72 0.00
CA ASN A 86 -2.31 0.23 -0.05
C ASN A 86 -2.64 0.78 1.35
N ALA A 87 -2.90 2.08 1.42
CA ALA A 87 -3.65 2.68 2.51
C ALA A 87 -5.08 2.95 2.02
N VAL A 88 -6.06 2.24 2.56
CA VAL A 88 -7.48 2.31 2.10
C VAL A 88 -8.33 3.01 3.14
N TYR A 89 -9.01 4.10 2.81
CA TYR A 89 -9.82 4.84 3.78
C TYR A 89 -11.13 4.09 4.07
N SER A 90 -11.37 3.75 5.34
CA SER A 90 -12.68 3.32 5.78
C SER A 90 -13.44 4.50 6.35
N PHE A 91 -14.60 4.80 5.76
CA PHE A 91 -15.51 5.80 6.30
C PHE A 91 -16.18 5.32 7.59
N THR A 92 -16.39 4.00 7.75
CA THR A 92 -16.91 3.40 8.99
C THR A 92 -15.97 3.64 10.17
N LEU A 93 -14.66 3.57 9.96
CA LEU A 93 -13.65 3.75 11.01
C LEU A 93 -13.01 5.14 11.04
N GLY A 94 -13.29 5.98 10.03
CA GLY A 94 -12.73 7.33 9.91
C GLY A 94 -11.21 7.38 9.72
N LYS A 95 -10.60 6.31 9.17
CA LYS A 95 -9.13 6.19 9.06
C LYS A 95 -8.66 5.37 7.86
N TRP A 96 -7.42 5.61 7.45
CA TRP A 96 -6.69 4.82 6.46
C TRP A 96 -6.32 3.46 7.04
N LEU A 97 -6.59 2.36 6.36
CA LEU A 97 -6.30 0.99 6.79
C LEU A 97 -5.05 0.45 6.10
N TRP A 98 -4.26 -0.35 6.82
CA TRP A 98 -3.17 -1.13 6.22
C TRP A 98 -3.73 -2.28 5.38
N ILE A 99 -3.46 -2.28 4.08
CA ILE A 99 -3.93 -3.29 3.13
C ILE A 99 -2.77 -3.67 2.19
N ASP A 100 -2.37 -4.94 2.17
CA ASP A 100 -1.24 -5.42 1.37
C ASP A 100 -1.64 -6.60 0.47
N PRO A 101 -1.73 -6.41 -0.87
CA PRO A 101 -2.07 -7.46 -1.81
C PRO A 101 -1.00 -8.54 -1.95
N THR A 102 0.26 -8.26 -1.63
CA THR A 102 1.34 -9.26 -1.72
C THR A 102 1.12 -10.41 -0.75
N ASN A 103 0.57 -10.11 0.43
CA ASN A 103 0.43 -11.05 1.54
C ASN A 103 -1.03 -11.37 1.91
N ASN A 104 -2.02 -10.92 1.11
CA ASN A 104 -3.43 -10.92 1.50
C ASN A 104 -3.65 -10.37 2.93
N ALA A 105 -2.97 -9.27 3.24
CA ALA A 105 -2.76 -8.85 4.62
C ALA A 105 -3.49 -7.55 4.98
N TRP A 106 -4.12 -7.54 6.15
CA TRP A 106 -4.48 -6.36 6.93
C TRP A 106 -3.99 -6.54 8.37
N VAL A 107 -3.83 -5.43 9.07
CA VAL A 107 -3.25 -5.44 10.42
C VAL A 107 -4.29 -5.03 11.45
N THR A 108 -4.31 -5.75 12.57
CA THR A 108 -5.14 -5.46 13.74
C THR A 108 -4.30 -5.26 15.00
N ASP A 109 -4.91 -4.70 16.04
CA ASP A 109 -4.35 -4.74 17.40
C ASP A 109 -4.66 -6.04 18.15
N GLY A 110 -4.22 -6.13 19.40
CA GLY A 110 -4.49 -7.27 20.27
C GLY A 110 -5.98 -7.51 20.58
N GLN A 111 -6.86 -6.54 20.30
CA GLN A 111 -8.31 -6.63 20.48
C GLN A 111 -9.06 -6.91 19.17
N GLY A 112 -8.34 -6.99 18.03
CA GLY A 112 -8.93 -7.24 16.72
C GLY A 112 -9.39 -5.98 15.97
N ASN A 113 -9.10 -4.78 16.47
CA ASN A 113 -9.44 -3.54 15.75
C ASN A 113 -8.46 -3.35 14.58
N LEU A 114 -8.99 -3.04 13.39
CA LEU A 114 -8.15 -2.73 12.22
C LEU A 114 -7.28 -1.49 12.47
N LEU A 115 -6.05 -1.53 11.98
CA LEU A 115 -5.06 -0.48 12.16
C LEU A 115 -4.69 0.22 10.86
N SER A 116 -4.40 1.50 11.00
CA SER A 116 -3.77 2.33 9.99
C SER A 116 -2.27 2.11 9.90
N VAL A 117 -1.67 2.56 8.80
CA VAL A 117 -0.20 2.56 8.64
C VAL A 117 0.48 3.37 9.75
N GLN A 118 -0.13 4.49 10.15
CA GLN A 118 0.33 5.32 11.27
C GLN A 118 0.30 4.57 12.61
N GLU A 119 -0.84 3.91 12.91
CA GLU A 119 -1.00 3.16 14.15
C GLU A 119 -0.04 1.97 14.21
N VAL A 120 0.13 1.24 13.11
CA VAL A 120 1.11 0.14 13.05
C VAL A 120 2.52 0.65 13.31
N ARG A 121 2.94 1.73 12.62
CA ARG A 121 4.26 2.34 12.82
C ARG A 121 4.47 2.80 14.28
N ALA A 122 3.47 3.42 14.89
CA ALA A 122 3.55 3.87 16.29
C ALA A 122 3.61 2.70 17.28
N ARG A 123 2.82 1.63 17.03
CA ARG A 123 2.81 0.43 17.87
C ARG A 123 4.13 -0.33 17.81
N LEU A 124 4.70 -0.52 16.61
CA LEU A 124 6.02 -1.13 16.44
C LEU A 124 7.11 -0.38 17.19
N ARG A 125 7.11 0.97 17.13
CA ARG A 125 8.09 1.81 17.86
C ARG A 125 7.95 1.74 19.39
N SER A 126 6.73 1.48 19.88
CA SER A 126 6.41 1.49 21.32
C SER A 126 6.31 0.08 21.92
N GLY A 127 6.62 -0.96 21.15
CA GLY A 127 6.51 -2.36 21.58
C GLY A 127 5.07 -2.81 21.85
N GLN A 128 4.08 -2.11 21.28
CA GLN A 128 2.67 -2.47 21.42
C GLN A 128 2.29 -3.54 20.39
N PRO A 129 1.34 -4.44 20.72
CA PRO A 129 1.00 -5.56 19.86
C PRO A 129 0.34 -5.10 18.56
N VAL A 130 0.76 -5.76 17.48
CA VAL A 130 0.14 -5.77 16.15
C VAL A 130 -0.03 -7.22 15.72
N ARG A 131 -1.02 -7.50 14.86
CA ARG A 131 -1.29 -8.84 14.33
C ARG A 131 -1.66 -8.74 12.86
N VAL A 132 -1.07 -9.61 12.04
CA VAL A 132 -1.58 -9.88 10.70
C VAL A 132 -2.77 -10.84 10.79
N ASN A 133 -3.71 -10.75 9.86
CA ASN A 133 -4.87 -11.62 9.79
C ASN A 133 -4.52 -13.10 9.53
N GLU A 134 -5.40 -14.01 9.91
CA GLU A 134 -5.10 -15.46 9.96
C GLU A 134 -4.89 -16.09 8.59
N GLU A 135 -5.59 -15.58 7.58
CA GLU A 135 -5.56 -15.99 6.18
C GLU A 135 -4.43 -15.33 5.37
N ALA A 136 -3.62 -14.48 6.00
CA ALA A 136 -2.47 -13.84 5.35
C ALA A 136 -1.46 -14.88 4.88
N ASN A 137 -1.06 -14.76 3.62
CA ASN A 137 -0.18 -15.69 2.96
C ASN A 137 0.45 -15.05 1.72
N TRP A 138 1.57 -15.61 1.27
CA TRP A 138 2.19 -15.29 0.00
C TRP A 138 1.80 -16.34 -1.05
N ASN A 139 1.13 -15.90 -2.13
CA ASN A 139 0.74 -16.69 -3.30
C ASN A 139 -0.07 -17.98 -3.03
N ASN A 140 -0.79 -18.06 -1.92
CA ASN A 140 -1.43 -19.27 -1.40
C ASN A 140 -0.45 -20.44 -1.17
N GLU A 141 0.84 -20.15 -1.02
CA GLU A 141 1.93 -21.13 -0.92
C GLU A 141 2.64 -21.11 0.43
N LYS A 142 2.81 -19.92 1.01
CA LYS A 142 3.47 -19.76 2.31
C LYS A 142 2.63 -18.89 3.23
N LYS A 143 2.32 -19.38 4.42
CA LYS A 143 1.64 -18.58 5.46
C LYS A 143 2.50 -17.37 5.84
N THR A 144 1.86 -16.21 5.99
CA THR A 144 2.50 -14.98 6.45
C THR A 144 2.20 -14.82 7.94
N THR A 145 3.25 -14.85 8.78
CA THR A 145 3.13 -14.68 10.23
C THR A 145 3.31 -13.22 10.63
N THR A 146 2.85 -12.86 11.84
CA THR A 146 3.03 -11.50 12.37
C THR A 146 4.52 -11.21 12.57
N GLU A 147 5.27 -12.21 13.05
CA GLU A 147 6.70 -12.13 13.34
C GLU A 147 7.51 -11.84 12.08
N ASP A 148 7.46 -12.72 11.08
CA ASP A 148 8.23 -12.58 9.85
C ASP A 148 7.83 -11.30 9.09
N TYR A 149 6.53 -11.01 9.02
CA TYR A 149 6.05 -9.90 8.20
C TYR A 149 6.18 -8.54 8.88
N LEU A 150 5.64 -8.37 10.09
CA LEU A 150 5.55 -7.05 10.72
C LEU A 150 6.83 -6.72 11.50
N TYR A 151 7.36 -7.66 12.28
CA TYR A 151 8.51 -7.40 13.15
C TYR A 151 9.84 -7.54 12.42
N GLU A 152 10.03 -8.56 11.57
CA GLU A 152 11.30 -8.77 10.87
C GLU A 152 11.40 -7.96 9.57
N TYR A 153 10.35 -7.99 8.74
CA TYR A 153 10.39 -7.36 7.41
C TYR A 153 9.91 -5.90 7.41
N MET A 154 8.68 -5.63 7.83
CA MET A 154 8.08 -4.30 7.69
C MET A 154 8.61 -3.28 8.68
N ALA A 155 9.05 -3.69 9.88
CA ALA A 155 9.56 -2.76 10.88
C ALA A 155 10.71 -1.88 10.36
N LYS A 156 11.64 -2.46 9.58
CA LYS A 156 12.71 -1.69 8.94
C LYS A 156 12.20 -0.78 7.83
N ASN A 157 11.13 -1.16 7.13
CA ASN A 157 10.60 -0.48 5.94
C ASN A 157 9.60 0.65 6.27
N LEU A 158 9.43 1.03 7.54
CA LEU A 158 8.54 2.13 7.94
C LEU A 158 9.30 3.40 8.36
N PHE A 159 10.52 3.59 7.86
CA PHE A 159 11.30 4.78 8.18
C PHE A 159 10.88 5.98 7.31
N TYR A 160 10.84 5.80 5.98
CA TYR A 160 10.28 6.76 5.04
C TYR A 160 9.02 6.16 4.41
N LEU A 161 8.01 7.00 4.20
CA LEU A 161 6.82 6.64 3.44
C LEU A 161 6.68 7.60 2.26
N GLU A 162 6.46 7.05 1.07
CA GLU A 162 6.19 7.83 -0.14
C GLU A 162 4.78 7.52 -0.64
N SER A 163 4.11 8.54 -1.15
CA SER A 163 2.77 8.43 -1.72
C SER A 163 2.65 9.36 -2.94
N TRP A 164 1.66 9.13 -3.78
CA TRP A 164 1.34 10.00 -4.91
C TRP A 164 0.56 11.22 -4.42
N THR A 165 0.75 12.37 -5.07
CA THR A 165 0.00 13.60 -4.76
C THR A 165 -1.39 13.66 -5.39
N ARG A 166 -1.68 12.78 -6.36
CA ARG A 166 -3.00 12.58 -6.96
C ARG A 166 -3.23 11.11 -7.26
N TYR A 167 -4.49 10.72 -7.32
CA TYR A 167 -4.91 9.33 -7.53
C TYR A 167 -6.00 9.27 -8.59
N GLY A 168 -5.84 8.35 -9.53
CA GLY A 168 -6.75 8.07 -10.63
C GLY A 168 -6.25 6.87 -11.44
N PHE A 169 -6.96 6.55 -12.52
CA PHE A 169 -6.50 5.55 -13.47
C PHE A 169 -5.22 6.02 -14.17
N ASN A 170 -4.26 5.11 -14.35
CA ASN A 170 -3.03 5.33 -15.12
C ASN A 170 -2.12 6.46 -14.58
N THR A 171 -2.19 6.72 -13.26
CA THR A 171 -1.57 7.90 -12.63
C THR A 171 -0.08 8.04 -12.93
N GLU A 172 0.69 6.96 -12.84
CA GLU A 172 2.15 7.00 -13.03
C GLU A 172 2.57 7.08 -14.52
N SER A 173 1.67 6.79 -15.45
CA SER A 173 1.95 6.84 -16.90
C SER A 173 1.29 8.01 -17.62
N ASP A 174 0.62 8.89 -16.88
CA ASP A 174 0.06 10.13 -17.40
C ASP A 174 1.18 11.08 -17.85
N ARG A 175 1.16 11.42 -19.14
CA ARG A 175 2.18 12.26 -19.78
C ARG A 175 1.83 13.74 -19.78
N GLU A 176 0.57 14.08 -19.55
CA GLU A 176 0.08 15.45 -19.56
C GLU A 176 0.16 16.07 -18.16
N ASN A 177 -0.19 15.28 -17.14
CA ASN A 177 -0.17 15.70 -15.74
C ASN A 177 0.84 14.86 -14.95
N LEU A 178 2.13 15.09 -15.16
CA LEU A 178 3.18 14.32 -14.48
C LEU A 178 2.96 14.26 -12.96
N ILE A 179 3.00 13.05 -12.40
CA ILE A 179 2.80 12.84 -10.96
C ILE A 179 3.95 13.44 -10.14
N ASN A 180 3.61 14.11 -9.04
CA ASN A 180 4.55 14.44 -7.98
C ASN A 180 4.38 13.48 -6.80
N TYR A 181 5.45 13.27 -6.07
CA TYR A 181 5.45 12.42 -4.89
C TYR A 181 5.49 13.25 -3.61
N ILE A 182 4.89 12.73 -2.55
CA ILE A 182 5.02 13.26 -1.20
C ILE A 182 5.71 12.22 -0.32
N PHE A 183 6.69 12.66 0.45
CA PHE A 183 7.49 11.84 1.35
C PHE A 183 7.23 12.25 2.79
N LEU A 184 6.78 11.31 3.63
CA LEU A 184 6.78 11.46 5.08
C LEU A 184 8.09 10.91 5.63
N GLN A 185 8.83 11.76 6.34
CA GLN A 185 10.14 11.43 6.86
C GLN A 185 10.49 12.11 8.18
N PRO A 186 11.45 11.56 8.94
CA PRO A 186 11.95 12.23 10.13
C PRO A 186 12.64 13.57 9.81
N THR A 187 12.53 14.52 10.72
CA THR A 187 13.23 15.82 10.64
C THR A 187 14.74 15.62 10.50
N GLY A 188 15.36 16.33 9.55
CA GLY A 188 16.81 16.26 9.30
C GLY A 188 17.25 15.07 8.46
N CYS A 189 16.32 14.35 7.84
CA CYS A 189 16.60 13.24 6.91
C CYS A 189 16.24 13.61 5.46
N ASP A 190 16.33 14.91 5.11
CA ASP A 190 16.12 15.38 3.73
C ASP A 190 17.24 14.87 2.81
N SER A 191 16.89 14.49 1.58
CA SER A 191 17.85 14.06 0.55
C SER A 191 17.94 15.12 -0.53
N GLU A 192 19.18 15.50 -0.87
CA GLU A 192 19.48 16.46 -1.94
C GLU A 192 19.23 15.89 -3.34
N GLU A 193 19.11 14.56 -3.48
CA GLU A 193 18.87 13.87 -4.75
C GLU A 193 17.40 13.90 -5.20
N ARG A 194 16.52 14.54 -4.41
CA ARG A 194 15.08 14.55 -4.69
C ARG A 194 14.72 15.49 -5.83
N ASN A 195 13.81 15.02 -6.68
CA ASN A 195 13.17 15.85 -7.69
C ASN A 195 12.51 17.07 -7.02
N PRO A 196 12.83 18.32 -7.42
CA PRO A 196 12.30 19.54 -6.81
C PRO A 196 10.77 19.66 -6.82
N ARG A 197 10.08 18.88 -7.67
CA ARG A 197 8.62 18.84 -7.72
C ARG A 197 7.98 17.99 -6.61
N ASN A 198 8.79 17.20 -5.90
CA ASN A 198 8.33 16.33 -4.82
C ASN A 198 8.26 17.10 -3.49
N TYR A 199 7.31 16.72 -2.65
CA TYR A 199 7.11 17.30 -1.33
C TYR A 199 7.79 16.43 -0.26
N SER A 200 8.47 17.06 0.69
CA SER A 200 9.01 16.38 1.86
C SER A 200 8.35 16.96 3.10
N VAL A 201 7.78 16.11 3.94
CA VAL A 201 7.05 16.51 5.15
C VAL A 201 7.45 15.64 6.33
N ASN A 202 7.35 16.21 7.52
CA ASN A 202 7.54 15.52 8.80
C ASN A 202 6.27 15.55 9.67
N ASP A 203 5.17 16.16 9.18
CA ASP A 203 3.87 16.18 9.85
C ASP A 203 2.99 15.03 9.35
N ASP A 204 2.84 14.00 10.19
CA ASP A 204 1.94 12.88 9.98
C ASP A 204 0.50 13.33 9.65
N ARG A 205 -0.01 14.39 10.28
CA ARG A 205 -1.39 14.85 10.05
C ARG A 205 -1.58 15.40 8.65
N TYR A 206 -0.55 16.05 8.09
CA TYR A 206 -0.59 16.55 6.72
C TYR A 206 -0.53 15.39 5.72
N PHE A 207 0.37 14.43 5.92
CA PHE A 207 0.51 13.28 5.02
C PHE A 207 -0.75 12.39 5.02
N TRP A 208 -1.35 12.17 6.19
CA TRP A 208 -2.47 11.25 6.36
C TRP A 208 -3.84 11.91 6.40
N GLN A 209 -3.97 13.12 5.83
CA GLN A 209 -5.26 13.80 5.69
C GLN A 209 -6.32 12.85 5.10
N ALA A 210 -7.54 12.92 5.66
CA ALA A 210 -8.68 12.20 5.15
C ALA A 210 -8.97 12.61 3.68
N PRO A 211 -9.54 11.72 2.86
CA PRO A 211 -9.96 12.09 1.51
C PRO A 211 -11.05 13.17 1.59
N GLN A 212 -11.05 14.10 0.64
CA GLN A 212 -12.17 15.03 0.50
C GLN A 212 -13.41 14.21 0.12
N GLN A 213 -14.49 14.34 0.90
CA GLN A 213 -15.77 13.79 0.49
C GLN A 213 -16.19 14.48 -0.81
N ALA A 214 -16.58 13.69 -1.81
CA ALA A 214 -17.20 14.25 -3.00
C ALA A 214 -18.39 15.09 -2.54
N LYS A 215 -18.37 16.39 -2.83
CA LYS A 215 -19.55 17.22 -2.68
C LYS A 215 -20.55 16.72 -3.73
N ASN A 216 -21.54 15.96 -3.29
CA ASN A 216 -22.72 15.66 -4.09
C ASN A 216 -23.50 16.94 -4.38
#